data_AF-A0A6H1U569-F1
#
_entry.id   AF-A0A6H1U569-F1
#
_cell.length_a   1.000
_cell.length_b   1.000
_cell.length_c   1.000
_cell.angle_alpha   90.00
_cell.angle_beta   90.00
_cell.angle_gamma   90.00
#
_symmetry.space_group_name_H-M   'P 1'
#
loop_
_entity.id
_entity.type
_entity.pdbx_description
1 polymer ?
#
loop_
_entity_poly.entity_id
_entity_poly.type
_entity_poly.pdbx_seq_one_letter_code
_entity_poly.pdbx_strand_id
1 'polypeptide(L)'
;MKDSDLQIFQAFLVALARQQNPLPDSIQAQINQLGDRPDSDAIDRLVDSYPPLQKVYSLVHAQLLDSSNHTRMGRDVLPDASFELENSKTTDVDNAASAIDDLTDLPTITEQIKQKIGKSQAQPAIANVCKSSDSVEQAKFILKFEFKLG
;
A
#
# COMPACT_ATOMS: atom_id res chain seq x y z
N MET A 1 6.83 16.30 -7.75
CA MET A 1 6.46 14.88 -7.86
C MET A 1 5.19 14.76 -8.70
N LYS A 2 5.18 13.89 -9.72
CA LYS A 2 4.00 13.64 -10.55
C LYS A 2 3.00 12.75 -9.80
N ASP A 3 1.76 12.70 -10.27
CA ASP A 3 0.73 11.81 -9.69
C ASP A 3 1.10 10.33 -9.88
N SER A 4 1.76 9.98 -10.98
CA SER A 4 2.33 8.65 -11.19
C SER A 4 3.35 8.27 -10.11
N ASP A 5 4.28 9.18 -9.79
CA ASP A 5 5.31 8.93 -8.77
C ASP A 5 4.68 8.77 -7.38
N LEU A 6 3.62 9.55 -7.09
CA LEU A 6 2.85 9.40 -5.85
C LEU A 6 2.26 8.00 -5.73
N GLN A 7 1.63 7.52 -6.80
CA GLN A 7 0.98 6.20 -6.83
C GLN A 7 1.99 5.07 -6.67
N ILE A 8 3.16 5.19 -7.30
CA ILE A 8 4.29 4.25 -7.14
C ILE A 8 4.73 4.21 -5.67
N PHE A 9 4.93 5.36 -5.04
CA PHE A 9 5.35 5.42 -3.63
C PHE A 9 4.28 4.86 -2.68
N GLN A 10 3.01 5.21 -2.90
CA GLN A 10 1.89 4.67 -2.12
C GLN A 10 1.78 3.14 -2.26
N ALA A 11 1.84 2.63 -3.48
CA ALA A 11 1.78 1.20 -3.76
C ALA A 11 2.96 0.45 -3.13
N PHE A 12 4.16 1.01 -3.21
CA PHE A 12 5.36 0.43 -2.62
C PHE A 12 5.28 0.34 -1.09
N LEU A 13 4.81 1.40 -0.41
CA LEU A 13 4.62 1.39 1.04
C LEU A 13 3.66 0.29 1.50
N VAL A 14 2.53 0.14 0.82
CA VAL A 14 1.56 -0.92 1.14
C VAL A 14 2.15 -2.29 0.84
N ALA A 15 2.83 -2.46 -0.29
CA ALA A 15 3.45 -3.72 -0.67
C ALA A 15 4.48 -4.20 0.36
N LEU A 16 5.28 -3.29 0.91
CA LEU A 16 6.21 -3.56 2.00
C LEU A 16 5.49 -3.90 3.29
N ALA A 17 4.50 -3.10 3.69
CA ALA A 17 3.79 -3.30 4.95
C ALA A 17 3.02 -4.63 5.02
N ARG A 18 2.63 -5.18 3.86
CA ARG A 18 1.95 -6.49 3.77
C ARG A 18 2.91 -7.68 3.76
N GLN A 19 4.23 -7.47 3.72
CA GLN A 19 5.15 -8.59 3.89
C GLN A 19 5.06 -9.11 5.33
N GLN A 20 4.86 -10.43 5.46
CA GLN A 20 4.79 -11.08 6.77
C GLN A 20 6.18 -11.25 7.39
N ASN A 21 7.20 -11.39 6.55
CA ASN A 21 8.59 -11.58 6.96
C ASN A 21 9.43 -10.38 6.55
N PRO A 22 10.56 -10.14 7.25
CA PRO A 22 11.58 -9.20 6.79
C PRO A 22 12.04 -9.56 5.38
N LEU A 23 12.47 -8.55 4.64
CA LEU A 23 13.02 -8.76 3.30
C LEU A 23 14.36 -9.49 3.38
N PRO A 24 14.73 -10.26 2.34
CA PRO A 24 16.09 -10.79 2.22
C PRO A 24 17.11 -9.66 2.27
N ASP A 25 18.27 -9.88 2.91
CA ASP A 25 19.32 -8.85 3.08
C ASP A 25 19.73 -8.20 1.76
N SER A 26 19.76 -8.98 0.67
CA SER A 26 20.09 -8.48 -0.67
C SER A 26 19.06 -7.48 -1.22
N ILE A 27 17.78 -7.65 -0.88
CA ILE A 27 16.70 -6.74 -1.26
C ILE A 27 16.67 -5.54 -0.32
N GLN A 28 16.84 -5.76 0.99
CA GLN A 28 16.95 -4.69 1.97
C GLN A 28 18.11 -3.73 1.64
N ALA A 29 19.27 -4.26 1.26
CA ALA A 29 20.40 -3.45 0.83
C ALA A 29 20.09 -2.62 -0.43
N GLN A 30 19.34 -3.18 -1.40
CA GLN A 30 18.92 -2.44 -2.59
C GLN A 30 17.94 -1.31 -2.24
N ILE A 31 17.00 -1.55 -1.31
CA ILE A 31 16.09 -0.50 -0.83
C ILE A 31 16.90 0.61 -0.15
N ASN A 32 17.92 0.27 0.63
CA ASN A 32 18.75 1.25 1.31
C ASN A 32 19.61 2.07 0.35
N GLN A 33 20.01 1.49 -0.78
CA GLN A 33 20.75 2.19 -1.84
C GLN A 33 19.89 3.25 -2.56
N LEU A 34 18.55 3.18 -2.49
CA LEU A 34 17.68 4.23 -3.02
C LEU A 34 17.82 5.56 -2.25
N GLY A 35 18.21 5.48 -0.97
CA GLY A 35 18.59 6.63 -0.15
C GLY A 35 17.46 7.63 0.14
N ASP A 36 17.84 8.91 0.28
CA ASP A 36 16.97 10.02 0.72
C ASP A 36 16.00 10.52 -0.35
N ARG A 37 16.31 10.29 -1.62
CA ARG A 37 15.51 10.75 -2.76
C ARG A 37 15.28 9.59 -3.71
N PRO A 38 14.53 8.57 -3.26
CA PRO A 38 14.22 7.42 -4.07
C PRO A 38 13.48 7.88 -5.32
N ASP A 39 13.90 7.36 -6.47
CA ASP A 39 13.29 7.63 -7.76
C ASP A 39 12.23 6.56 -8.07
N SER A 40 11.11 6.96 -8.68
CA SER A 40 10.02 6.04 -9.00
C SER A 40 10.46 4.91 -9.93
N ASP A 41 11.30 5.19 -10.94
CA ASP A 41 11.79 4.16 -11.86
C ASP A 41 12.75 3.18 -11.18
N ALA A 42 13.43 3.61 -10.11
CA ALA A 42 14.29 2.76 -9.32
C ALA A 42 13.49 1.83 -8.40
N ILE A 43 12.36 2.30 -7.87
CA ILE A 43 11.42 1.48 -7.10
C ILE A 43 10.78 0.43 -7.99
N ASP A 44 10.27 0.80 -9.17
CA ASP A 44 9.66 -0.15 -10.10
C ASP A 44 10.63 -1.28 -10.48
N ARG A 45 11.88 -0.93 -10.81
CA ARG A 45 12.93 -1.92 -11.11
C ARG A 45 13.23 -2.85 -9.93
N LEU A 46 13.26 -2.31 -8.71
CA LEU A 46 13.48 -3.11 -7.50
C LEU A 46 12.32 -4.09 -7.30
N VAL A 47 11.09 -3.61 -7.46
CA VAL A 47 9.89 -4.43 -7.31
C VAL A 47 9.86 -5.54 -8.37
N ASP A 48 10.19 -5.23 -9.63
CA ASP A 48 10.27 -6.21 -10.71
C ASP A 48 11.35 -7.28 -10.47
N SER A 49 12.40 -6.94 -9.72
CA SER A 49 13.46 -7.89 -9.35
C SER A 49 13.06 -8.85 -8.22
N TYR A 50 11.96 -8.57 -7.50
CA TYR A 50 11.52 -9.36 -6.35
C TYR A 50 10.02 -9.72 -6.44
N PRO A 51 9.68 -10.86 -7.05
CA PRO A 51 8.29 -11.27 -7.32
C PRO A 51 7.32 -11.27 -6.12
N PRO A 52 7.74 -11.64 -4.88
CA PRO A 52 6.86 -11.57 -3.72
C PRO A 52 6.35 -10.17 -3.39
N LEU A 53 7.15 -9.13 -3.68
CA LEU A 53 6.76 -7.75 -3.52
C LEU A 53 5.94 -7.24 -4.72
N GLN A 54 6.33 -7.66 -5.93
CA GLN A 54 5.65 -7.30 -7.18
C GLN A 54 4.16 -7.62 -7.15
N LYS A 55 3.77 -8.79 -6.66
CA LYS A 55 2.37 -9.21 -6.65
C LYS A 55 1.45 -8.23 -5.91
N VAL A 56 1.85 -7.79 -4.72
CA VAL A 56 1.05 -6.85 -3.93
C VAL A 56 1.14 -5.45 -4.51
N TYR A 57 2.34 -5.04 -4.93
CA TYR A 57 2.59 -3.76 -5.56
C TYR A 57 1.70 -3.53 -6.80
N SER A 58 1.72 -4.45 -7.77
CA SER A 58 0.96 -4.31 -9.00
C SER A 58 -0.54 -4.23 -8.75
N LEU A 59 -1.05 -4.95 -7.76
CA LEU A 59 -2.46 -4.92 -7.38
C LEU A 59 -2.87 -3.56 -6.80
N VAL A 60 -2.09 -3.02 -5.86
CA VAL A 60 -2.35 -1.70 -5.26
C VAL A 60 -2.17 -0.59 -6.30
N HIS A 61 -1.11 -0.67 -7.11
CA HIS A 61 -0.85 0.31 -8.15
C HIS A 61 -1.98 0.36 -9.19
N ALA A 62 -2.49 -0.80 -9.62
CA ALA A 62 -3.64 -0.88 -10.52
C ALA A 62 -4.90 -0.25 -9.90
N GLN A 63 -5.18 -0.49 -8.63
CA GLN A 63 -6.33 0.10 -7.93
C GLN A 63 -6.21 1.64 -7.77
N LEU A 64 -5.01 2.16 -7.50
CA LEU A 64 -4.73 3.59 -7.45
C LEU A 64 -4.91 4.26 -8.83
N LEU A 65 -4.53 3.56 -9.89
CA LEU A 65 -4.73 4.01 -11.27
C LEU A 65 -6.22 4.02 -11.64
N ASP A 66 -6.94 2.94 -11.32
CA ASP A 66 -8.34 2.72 -11.67
C ASP A 66 -9.27 3.69 -10.91
N SER A 67 -9.04 3.90 -9.62
CA SER A 67 -9.76 4.89 -8.82
C SER A 67 -9.48 6.34 -9.26
N SER A 68 -8.37 6.60 -9.95
CA SER A 68 -8.12 7.92 -10.57
C SER A 68 -8.91 8.11 -11.87
N ASN A 69 -9.24 7.02 -12.57
CA ASN A 69 -10.15 7.03 -13.72
C ASN A 69 -11.62 7.11 -13.31
N HIS A 70 -12.02 6.46 -12.21
CA HIS A 70 -13.39 6.52 -11.70
C HIS A 70 -13.78 7.91 -11.16
N THR A 71 -12.84 8.71 -10.63
CA THR A 71 -13.13 10.11 -10.26
C THR A 71 -13.42 11.04 -11.44
N ARG A 72 -13.27 10.58 -12.70
CA ARG A 72 -13.64 11.31 -13.91
C ARG A 72 -14.96 10.85 -14.54
N MET A 73 -15.56 9.76 -14.07
CA MET A 73 -16.93 9.39 -14.41
C MET A 73 -17.83 10.10 -13.39
N GLY A 74 -18.71 10.98 -13.87
CA GLY A 74 -19.49 11.88 -13.02
C GLY A 74 -20.23 11.20 -11.88
N ARG A 75 -20.45 11.95 -10.80
CA ARG A 75 -21.60 11.75 -9.92
C ARG A 75 -22.86 11.77 -10.78
N ASP A 76 -23.32 10.60 -11.19
CA ASP A 76 -24.70 10.30 -11.45
C ASP A 76 -24.89 8.86 -11.03
N VAL A 77 -26.01 8.58 -10.35
CA VAL A 77 -26.36 7.34 -9.65
C VAL A 77 -25.94 7.31 -8.17
N LEU A 78 -26.85 7.85 -7.34
CA LEU A 78 -27.10 7.31 -6.00
C LEU A 78 -27.63 5.86 -6.19
N PRO A 79 -26.98 4.82 -5.68
CA PRO A 79 -27.63 3.52 -5.57
C PRO A 79 -28.70 3.62 -4.48
N ASP A 80 -29.94 3.39 -4.90
CA ASP A 80 -31.09 3.24 -4.01
C ASP A 80 -30.79 2.11 -3.02
N ALA A 81 -30.85 2.46 -1.73
CA ALA A 81 -30.61 1.54 -0.62
C ALA A 81 -31.87 0.71 -0.39
N SER A 82 -32.07 -0.36 -1.16
CA SER A 82 -32.97 -1.43 -0.74
C SER A 82 -32.70 -2.72 -1.53
N PHE A 83 -32.55 -3.81 -0.79
CA PHE A 83 -32.29 -5.19 -1.21
C PHE A 83 -30.83 -5.56 -1.52
N GLU A 84 -30.10 -5.98 -0.48
CA GLU A 84 -29.52 -7.34 -0.37
C GLU A 84 -29.40 -7.69 1.12
N LEU A 85 -30.56 -7.95 1.74
CA LEU A 85 -30.61 -8.78 2.95
C LEU A 85 -30.44 -10.25 2.48
N GLU A 86 -29.69 -11.01 3.26
CA GLU A 86 -29.45 -12.46 3.14
C GLU A 86 -28.38 -12.93 2.13
N ASN A 87 -27.16 -13.09 2.64
CA ASN A 87 -26.52 -14.40 2.51
C ASN A 87 -25.91 -14.81 3.85
N SER A 88 -26.52 -15.81 4.46
CA SER A 88 -26.10 -16.45 5.70
C SER A 88 -25.33 -17.72 5.37
N LYS A 89 -24.23 -17.93 6.11
CA LYS A 89 -23.31 -19.09 6.16
C LYS A 89 -22.01 -18.97 5.36
N THR A 90 -20.94 -18.62 6.07
CA THR A 90 -19.72 -19.46 6.10
C THR A 90 -19.11 -19.43 7.50
N THR A 91 -18.74 -20.63 7.95
CA THR A 91 -18.22 -21.07 9.24
C THR A 91 -17.04 -20.30 9.82
N ASP A 92 -17.05 -20.17 11.16
CA ASP A 92 -15.94 -19.82 12.05
C ASP A 92 -14.55 -20.28 11.58
N VAL A 93 -13.61 -19.34 11.60
CA VAL A 93 -12.29 -19.55 12.18
C VAL A 93 -11.93 -18.29 12.98
N ASP A 94 -12.18 -18.37 14.28
CA ASP A 94 -11.58 -17.47 15.28
C ASP A 94 -10.05 -17.56 15.14
N ASN A 95 -9.43 -16.49 14.68
CA ASN A 95 -7.98 -16.37 14.66
C ASN A 95 -7.58 -15.10 15.41
N ALA A 96 -7.63 -15.20 16.74
CA ALA A 96 -7.09 -14.21 17.64
C ALA A 96 -5.55 -14.25 17.56
N ALA A 97 -4.98 -13.49 16.63
CA ALA A 97 -3.56 -13.13 16.61
C ALA A 97 -3.45 -11.62 16.32
N SER A 98 -3.46 -10.82 17.39
CA SER A 98 -3.33 -9.37 17.28
C SER A 98 -1.92 -8.99 16.83
N ALA A 99 -1.73 -8.66 15.55
CA ALA A 99 -0.79 -7.65 15.03
C ALA A 99 -0.75 -7.73 13.48
N ILE A 100 -1.19 -6.66 12.81
CA ILE A 100 -0.99 -6.38 11.36
C ILE A 100 -2.01 -7.04 10.40
N ASP A 101 -2.99 -7.82 10.91
CA ASP A 101 -4.09 -8.34 10.08
C ASP A 101 -5.10 -7.27 9.60
N ASP A 102 -5.15 -6.07 10.20
CA ASP A 102 -6.07 -4.98 9.78
C ASP A 102 -5.78 -4.39 8.39
N LEU A 103 -4.67 -4.79 7.75
CA LEU A 103 -4.43 -4.50 6.35
C LEU A 103 -5.02 -5.60 5.44
N THR A 104 -6.13 -6.26 5.81
CA THR A 104 -6.71 -7.36 5.03
C THR A 104 -7.38 -6.88 3.76
N ASP A 105 -8.13 -5.78 3.84
CA ASP A 105 -8.93 -5.24 2.73
C ASP A 105 -8.15 -4.23 1.89
N LEU A 106 -7.49 -4.72 0.84
CA LEU A 106 -6.72 -3.87 -0.09
C LEU A 106 -7.53 -2.70 -0.66
N PRO A 107 -8.79 -2.85 -1.11
CA PRO A 107 -9.57 -1.73 -1.62
C PRO A 107 -9.70 -0.58 -0.60
N THR A 108 -10.06 -0.90 0.65
CA THR A 108 -10.20 0.08 1.73
C THR A 108 -8.87 0.76 2.05
N ILE A 109 -7.77 0.00 2.11
CA ILE A 109 -6.43 0.55 2.36
C ILE A 109 -6.00 1.47 1.23
N THR A 110 -6.24 1.06 -0.02
CA THR A 110 -5.91 1.85 -1.21
C THR A 110 -6.65 3.19 -1.22
N GLU A 111 -7.92 3.23 -0.82
CA GLU A 111 -8.64 4.49 -0.70
C GLU A 111 -8.10 5.35 0.46
N GLN A 112 -7.81 4.73 1.61
CA GLN A 112 -7.24 5.43 2.76
C GLN A 112 -5.85 6.03 2.46
N ILE A 113 -4.94 5.29 1.81
CA ILE A 113 -3.62 5.83 1.47
C ILE A 113 -3.74 6.98 0.46
N LYS A 114 -4.68 6.92 -0.48
CA LYS A 114 -4.91 7.97 -1.47
C LYS A 114 -5.35 9.27 -0.80
N GLN A 115 -6.21 9.16 0.22
CA GLN A 115 -6.70 10.32 0.97
C GLN A 115 -5.69 10.86 1.99
N LYS A 116 -4.93 9.96 2.65
CA LYS A 116 -4.06 10.31 3.78
C LYS A 116 -2.63 10.62 3.39
N ILE A 117 -2.10 10.01 2.33
CA ILE A 117 -0.71 10.19 1.91
C ILE A 117 -0.67 11.12 0.70
N GLY A 118 -0.43 12.41 0.95
CA GLY A 118 -0.30 13.41 -0.10
C GLY A 118 1.10 13.48 -0.73
N LYS A 119 1.24 14.30 -1.78
CA LYS A 119 2.51 14.51 -2.50
C LYS A 119 3.66 14.97 -1.59
N SER A 120 3.37 15.78 -0.58
CA SER A 120 4.35 16.29 0.37
C SER A 120 4.82 15.25 1.39
N GLN A 121 4.07 14.17 1.59
CA GLN A 121 4.30 13.17 2.63
C GLN A 121 4.82 11.85 2.09
N ALA A 122 4.50 11.50 0.83
CA ALA A 122 4.93 10.23 0.25
C ALA A 122 6.46 10.11 0.14
N GLN A 123 7.13 11.15 -0.37
CA GLN A 123 8.58 11.12 -0.54
C GLN A 123 9.35 10.99 0.80
N PRO A 124 9.06 11.77 1.86
CA PRO A 124 9.73 11.56 3.15
C PRO A 124 9.38 10.20 3.78
N ALA A 125 8.17 9.68 3.59
CA ALA A 125 7.81 8.34 4.07
C ALA A 125 8.68 7.24 3.43
N ILE A 126 8.87 7.28 2.11
CA ILE A 126 9.77 6.31 1.42
C ILE A 126 11.22 6.52 1.86
N ALA A 127 11.68 7.77 1.97
CA ALA A 127 13.04 8.05 2.43
C ALA A 127 13.31 7.46 3.83
N ASN A 128 12.33 7.52 4.73
CA ASN A 128 12.42 6.89 6.05
C ASN A 128 12.50 5.37 5.95
N VAL A 129 11.72 4.75 5.05
CA VAL A 129 11.79 3.31 4.77
C VAL A 129 13.15 2.89 4.22
N CYS A 130 13.73 3.68 3.32
CA CYS A 130 15.05 3.43 2.74
C CYS A 130 16.19 3.58 3.74
N LYS A 131 16.01 4.35 4.82
CA LYS A 131 17.03 4.47 5.88
C LYS A 131 16.91 3.40 6.95
N SER A 132 15.80 2.67 6.97
CA SER A 132 15.55 1.66 8.00
C SER A 132 16.47 0.46 7.83
N SER A 133 16.78 -0.20 8.94
CA SER A 133 17.38 -1.53 8.92
C SER A 133 16.37 -2.61 8.55
N ASP A 134 15.08 -2.35 8.79
CA ASP A 134 13.95 -3.19 8.39
C ASP A 134 12.89 -2.32 7.70
N SER A 135 12.84 -2.39 6.37
CA SER A 135 11.89 -1.60 5.58
C SER A 135 10.45 -2.07 5.73
N VAL A 136 10.22 -3.33 6.10
CA VAL A 136 8.87 -3.90 6.28
C VAL A 136 8.25 -3.35 7.55
N GLU A 137 8.96 -3.46 8.67
CA GLU A 137 8.49 -2.93 9.96
C GLU A 137 8.35 -1.40 9.92
N GLN A 138 9.27 -0.69 9.25
CA GLN A 138 9.16 0.75 9.08
C GLN A 138 7.93 1.15 8.24
N ALA A 139 7.62 0.42 7.17
CA ALA A 139 6.44 0.68 6.35
C ALA A 139 5.14 0.45 7.16
N LYS A 140 5.08 -0.64 7.95
CA LYS A 140 3.96 -0.89 8.87
C LYS A 140 3.80 0.23 9.90
N PHE A 141 4.91 0.67 10.49
CA PHE A 141 4.90 1.75 11.47
C PHE A 141 4.33 3.05 10.87
N ILE A 142 4.82 3.44 9.68
CA ILE A 142 4.39 4.65 9.00
C ILE A 142 2.88 4.60 8.69
N LEU A 143 2.40 3.50 8.09
CA LEU A 143 0.98 3.37 7.75
C LEU A 143 0.10 3.40 9.01
N LYS A 144 0.49 2.65 10.06
CA LYS A 144 -0.33 2.51 11.27
C LYS A 144 -0.29 3.74 12.17
N PHE A 145 0.86 4.35 12.38
CA PHE A 145 1.04 5.39 13.39
C PHE A 145 1.11 6.80 12.81
N GLU A 146 1.78 7.00 11.67
CA GLU A 146 1.87 8.32 11.06
C GLU A 146 0.61 8.66 10.28
N PHE A 147 0.14 7.73 9.44
CA PHE A 147 -1.05 7.94 8.62
C PHE A 147 -2.33 7.40 9.25
N LYS A 148 -2.24 6.67 10.37
CA LYS A 148 -3.39 6.11 11.09
C LYS A 148 -4.28 5.28 10.16
N LEU A 149 -3.68 4.35 9.43
CA LEU A 149 -4.37 3.28 8.72
C LEU A 149 -4.45 2.07 9.65
N GLY A 150 -5.68 1.71 10.01
CA GLY A 150 -6.04 0.67 10.96
C GLY A 150 -7.50 0.82 11.33
#